data_AF-A0A397W227-F1
#
_entry.id   AF-A0A397W227-F1
#
_cell.length_a   1.000
_cell.length_b   1.000
_cell.length_c   1.000
_cell.angle_alpha   90.00
_cell.angle_beta   90.00
_cell.angle_gamma   90.00
#
_symmetry.space_group_name_H-M   'P 1'
#
loop_
_entity.id
_entity.type
_entity.pdbx_description
1 polymer ?
#
loop_
_entity_poly.entity_id
_entity_poly.type
_entity_poly.pdbx_seq_one_letter_code
_entity_poly.pdbx_strand_id
1 'polypeptide(L)'
;MASKIFMGTMPEIMENILNNNLNNEFHTLHSCALVSRHWCKMSIPILWQDPFSFDRRKPLFISKYFSSLGEDEKFVLKKCGVNTDSETLFNYAKFLKVLDLFRLENKVKKWIDLELINSKLYCNSSMHYIINLLFKLFIESGATLYTLDLHFSEFLKFSPEIFYSLGENKQFFSQLQNLSLGIISRFNIESVATLLRVLAKNTTRIMNLNYFILYFILLYALLNHKINLENLV
;
A
#
# COMPACT_ATOMS: atom_id res chain seq x y z
N MET A 1 12.07 -39.19 -13.61
CA MET A 1 12.29 -39.27 -12.14
C MET A 1 12.62 -37.89 -11.64
N ALA A 2 11.67 -37.21 -10.99
CA ALA A 2 11.93 -35.95 -10.31
C ALA A 2 12.60 -36.26 -8.96
N SER A 3 13.81 -35.76 -8.76
CA SER A 3 14.52 -35.89 -7.49
C SER A 3 13.69 -35.20 -6.39
N LYS A 4 13.30 -35.96 -5.38
CA LYS A 4 12.89 -35.43 -4.08
C LYS A 4 14.12 -34.74 -3.48
N ILE A 5 14.32 -33.47 -3.79
CA ILE A 5 15.27 -32.64 -3.06
C ILE A 5 14.78 -32.59 -1.62
N PHE A 6 15.64 -33.04 -0.73
CA PHE A 6 15.45 -33.19 0.71
C PHE A 6 15.15 -31.81 1.33
N MET A 7 13.88 -31.41 1.38
CA MET A 7 13.41 -30.12 1.92
C MET A 7 13.27 -30.10 3.46
N GLY A 8 13.71 -31.14 4.16
CA GLY A 8 13.44 -31.33 5.58
C GLY A 8 14.13 -30.36 6.55
N THR A 9 15.11 -29.58 6.09
CA THR A 9 15.94 -28.70 6.94
C THR A 9 16.05 -27.25 6.44
N MET A 10 15.32 -26.89 5.38
CA MET A 10 15.61 -25.68 4.57
C MET A 10 14.65 -24.48 4.68
N PRO A 11 13.45 -24.53 5.30
CA PRO A 11 12.59 -23.34 5.37
C PRO A 11 13.23 -22.16 6.12
N GLU A 12 13.85 -22.40 7.28
CA GLU A 12 14.45 -21.32 8.09
C GLU A 12 15.69 -20.70 7.43
N ILE A 13 16.55 -21.53 6.83
CA ILE A 13 17.72 -21.05 6.08
C ILE A 13 17.28 -20.25 4.87
N MET A 14 16.25 -20.71 4.17
CA MET A 14 15.70 -20.04 3.00
C MET A 14 14.99 -18.75 3.36
N GLU A 15 14.25 -18.73 4.47
CA GLU A 15 13.66 -17.51 5.04
C GLU A 15 14.74 -16.50 5.38
N ASN A 16 15.81 -16.95 6.03
CA ASN A 16 16.96 -16.13 6.37
C ASN A 16 17.66 -15.56 5.13
N ILE A 17 17.89 -16.37 4.08
CA ILE A 17 18.49 -15.91 2.83
C ILE A 17 17.59 -14.89 2.13
N LEU A 18 16.30 -15.17 2.01
CA LEU A 18 15.36 -14.29 1.32
C LEU A 18 15.21 -12.97 2.08
N ASN A 19 15.01 -13.03 3.40
CA ASN A 19 14.80 -11.85 4.24
C ASN A 19 16.07 -11.01 4.43
N ASN A 20 17.23 -11.62 4.64
CA ASN A 20 18.43 -10.84 4.99
C ASN A 20 19.30 -10.48 3.80
N ASN A 21 19.29 -11.26 2.72
CA ASN A 21 20.18 -11.01 1.58
C ASN A 21 19.46 -10.44 0.36
N LEU A 22 18.16 -10.70 0.19
CA LEU A 22 17.45 -10.45 -1.08
C LEU A 22 16.27 -9.48 -0.98
N ASN A 23 15.91 -9.00 0.22
CA ASN A 23 14.73 -8.14 0.44
C ASN A 23 14.66 -6.89 -0.44
N ASN A 24 15.80 -6.38 -0.90
CA ASN A 24 15.86 -5.18 -1.76
C ASN A 24 16.08 -5.50 -3.26
N GLU A 25 16.23 -6.77 -3.63
CA GLU A 25 16.50 -7.20 -5.01
C GLU A 25 15.25 -7.81 -5.66
N PHE A 26 14.40 -6.95 -6.23
CA PHE A 26 13.16 -7.38 -6.90
C PHE A 26 13.38 -8.50 -7.93
N HIS A 27 14.41 -8.39 -8.78
CA HIS A 27 14.70 -9.36 -9.85
C HIS A 27 15.14 -10.72 -9.30
N THR A 28 15.93 -10.72 -8.23
CA THR A 28 16.42 -11.95 -7.62
C THR A 28 15.28 -12.67 -6.92
N LEU A 29 14.47 -11.95 -6.12
CA LEU A 29 13.27 -12.51 -5.50
C LEU A 29 12.24 -13.01 -6.53
N HIS A 30 12.08 -12.30 -7.65
CA HIS A 30 11.22 -12.76 -8.74
C HIS A 30 11.72 -14.07 -9.34
N SER A 31 13.03 -14.19 -9.58
CA SER A 31 13.64 -15.43 -10.06
C SER A 31 13.43 -16.58 -9.07
N CYS A 32 13.62 -16.33 -7.77
CA CYS A 32 13.31 -17.27 -6.69
C CYS A 32 11.86 -17.76 -6.74
N ALA A 33 10.90 -16.85 -6.93
CA ALA A 33 9.48 -17.20 -6.98
C ALA A 33 9.12 -18.19 -8.11
N LEU A 34 9.96 -18.29 -9.16
CA LEU A 34 9.77 -19.19 -10.30
C LEU A 34 10.43 -20.57 -10.12
N VAL A 35 11.28 -20.75 -9.11
CA VAL A 35 12.06 -22.00 -8.92
C VAL A 35 11.16 -23.17 -8.54
N SER A 36 10.30 -23.01 -7.55
CA SER A 36 9.37 -24.06 -7.11
C SER A 36 8.18 -23.48 -6.35
N ARG A 37 7.14 -24.31 -6.11
CA ARG A 37 5.97 -23.89 -5.30
C ARG A 37 6.35 -23.42 -3.90
N HIS A 38 7.39 -23.99 -3.30
CA HIS A 38 7.86 -23.58 -1.98
C HIS A 38 8.54 -22.21 -2.03
N TRP A 39 9.44 -21.98 -2.99
CA TRP A 39 10.06 -20.69 -3.22
C TRP A 39 9.06 -19.60 -3.59
N CYS A 40 8.08 -19.92 -4.42
CA CYS A 40 6.97 -19.03 -4.72
C CYS A 40 6.24 -18.55 -3.46
N LYS A 41 5.86 -19.48 -2.56
CA LYS A 41 5.14 -19.15 -1.33
C LYS A 41 5.93 -18.26 -0.36
N MET A 42 7.26 -18.31 -0.38
CA MET A 42 8.11 -17.48 0.48
C MET A 42 8.49 -16.15 -0.16
N SER A 43 8.83 -16.15 -1.44
CA SER A 43 9.26 -14.94 -2.16
C SER A 43 8.12 -13.98 -2.46
N ILE A 44 6.89 -14.47 -2.72
CA ILE A 44 5.75 -13.61 -3.04
C ILE A 44 5.38 -12.66 -1.88
N PRO A 45 5.22 -13.13 -0.63
CA PRO A 45 4.98 -12.22 0.49
C PRO A 45 6.01 -11.09 0.59
N ILE A 46 7.31 -11.40 0.39
CA ILE A 46 8.40 -10.44 0.45
C ILE A 46 8.32 -9.43 -0.71
N LEU A 47 8.13 -9.91 -1.94
CA LEU A 47 8.00 -9.07 -3.15
C LEU A 47 6.84 -8.06 -3.08
N TRP A 48 5.81 -8.37 -2.30
CA TRP A 48 4.60 -7.56 -2.18
C TRP A 48 4.57 -6.72 -0.89
N GLN A 49 5.67 -6.66 -0.14
CA GLN A 49 5.82 -5.77 1.01
C GLN A 49 5.87 -4.29 0.59
N ASP A 50 6.58 -3.96 -0.49
CA ASP A 50 6.68 -2.61 -1.05
C ASP A 50 6.54 -2.65 -2.60
N PRO A 51 5.33 -2.92 -3.13
CA PRO A 51 5.12 -3.13 -4.55
C PRO A 51 5.21 -1.85 -5.38
N PHE A 52 5.15 -0.68 -4.74
CA PHE A 52 5.12 0.63 -5.40
C PHE A 52 6.50 1.29 -5.51
N SER A 53 7.50 0.86 -4.72
CA SER A 53 8.88 1.37 -4.77
C SER A 53 9.61 1.18 -6.10
N PHE A 54 9.36 0.06 -6.78
CA PHE A 54 10.20 -0.32 -7.91
C PHE A 54 9.74 0.36 -9.20
N ASP A 55 10.36 1.49 -9.54
CA ASP A 55 9.97 2.35 -10.66
C ASP A 55 9.91 1.63 -12.01
N ARG A 56 10.83 0.70 -12.27
CA ARG A 56 10.96 -0.01 -13.55
C ARG A 56 9.89 -1.10 -13.77
N ARG A 57 9.16 -1.53 -12.74
CA ARG A 57 8.07 -2.52 -12.91
C ARG A 57 6.87 -1.85 -13.56
N LYS A 58 6.42 -2.47 -14.66
CA LYS A 58 5.16 -2.12 -15.33
C LYS A 58 4.02 -2.21 -14.31
N PRO A 59 3.13 -1.21 -14.23
CA PRO A 59 2.14 -1.11 -13.17
C PRO A 59 0.93 -2.04 -13.39
N LEU A 60 0.97 -2.93 -14.39
CA LEU A 60 -0.06 -3.95 -14.69
C LEU A 60 -0.39 -4.83 -13.48
N PHE A 61 0.51 -4.94 -12.51
CA PHE A 61 0.26 -5.68 -11.26
C PHE A 61 -0.89 -5.11 -10.43
N ILE A 62 -1.26 -3.82 -10.61
CA ILE A 62 -2.37 -3.20 -9.88
C ILE A 62 -3.68 -3.95 -10.12
N SER A 63 -3.90 -4.47 -11.33
CA SER A 63 -5.06 -5.32 -11.66
C SER A 63 -5.21 -6.53 -10.73
N LYS A 64 -4.10 -7.05 -10.18
CA LYS A 64 -4.12 -8.20 -9.27
C LYS A 64 -4.77 -7.91 -7.94
N TYR A 65 -4.88 -6.65 -7.52
CA TYR A 65 -5.65 -6.30 -6.33
C TYR A 65 -7.16 -6.42 -6.57
N PHE A 66 -7.62 -6.20 -7.80
CA PHE A 66 -9.05 -6.11 -8.08
C PHE A 66 -9.77 -7.47 -8.13
N SER A 67 -9.03 -8.58 -8.14
CA SER A 67 -9.62 -9.92 -8.14
C SER A 67 -10.50 -10.20 -6.93
N SER A 68 -10.13 -9.65 -5.76
CA SER A 68 -10.80 -9.88 -4.48
C SER A 68 -11.91 -8.87 -4.18
N LEU A 69 -12.23 -7.96 -5.11
CA LEU A 69 -13.30 -6.99 -4.94
C LEU A 69 -14.69 -7.64 -5.00
N GLY A 70 -15.67 -6.96 -4.40
CA GLY A 70 -17.08 -7.30 -4.52
C GLY A 70 -17.62 -7.03 -5.93
N GLU A 71 -18.81 -7.57 -6.21
CA GLU A 71 -19.43 -7.47 -7.53
C GLU A 71 -19.73 -6.02 -7.94
N ASP A 72 -20.13 -5.18 -7.00
CA ASP A 72 -20.43 -3.77 -7.25
C ASP A 72 -19.19 -2.98 -7.68
N GLU A 73 -18.06 -3.14 -6.97
CA GLU A 73 -16.82 -2.45 -7.35
C GLU A 73 -16.25 -3.01 -8.66
N LYS A 74 -16.33 -4.33 -8.87
CA LYS A 74 -15.96 -4.95 -10.15
C LYS A 74 -16.81 -4.43 -11.30
N PHE A 75 -18.10 -4.21 -11.10
CA PHE A 75 -18.99 -3.66 -12.12
C PHE A 75 -18.60 -2.24 -12.53
N VAL A 76 -18.26 -1.37 -11.56
CA VAL A 76 -17.75 -0.03 -11.84
C VAL A 76 -16.44 -0.08 -12.63
N LEU A 77 -15.51 -0.94 -12.21
CA LEU A 77 -14.23 -1.12 -12.91
C LEU A 77 -14.41 -1.63 -14.35
N LYS A 78 -15.30 -2.60 -14.56
CA LYS A 78 -15.65 -3.11 -15.90
C LYS A 78 -16.22 -2.03 -16.80
N LYS A 79 -17.08 -1.13 -16.28
CA LYS A 79 -17.57 0.05 -17.01
C LYS A 79 -16.45 0.99 -17.43
N CYS A 80 -15.39 1.10 -16.63
CA CYS A 80 -14.20 1.87 -16.97
C CYS A 80 -13.30 1.16 -18.00
N GLY A 81 -13.58 -0.09 -18.39
CA GLY A 81 -12.77 -0.88 -19.31
C GLY A 81 -11.72 -1.75 -18.63
N VAL A 82 -11.77 -1.90 -17.31
CA VAL A 82 -10.80 -2.69 -16.53
C VAL A 82 -11.27 -4.13 -16.45
N ASN A 83 -10.43 -5.07 -16.86
CA ASN A 83 -10.69 -6.49 -16.65
C ASN A 83 -10.40 -6.88 -15.19
N THR A 84 -11.41 -7.33 -14.46
CA THR A 84 -11.32 -7.76 -13.06
C THR A 84 -11.49 -9.27 -12.87
N ASP A 85 -11.67 -10.03 -13.96
CA ASP A 85 -11.97 -11.47 -13.93
C ASP A 85 -10.70 -12.35 -13.77
N SER A 86 -9.61 -11.78 -13.25
CA SER A 86 -8.38 -12.54 -13.03
C SER A 86 -8.41 -13.28 -11.70
N GLU A 87 -8.29 -14.61 -11.72
CA GLU A 87 -8.03 -15.37 -10.51
C GLU A 87 -6.62 -15.08 -9.99
N THR A 88 -6.48 -14.92 -8.67
CA THR A 88 -5.20 -14.72 -8.00
C THR A 88 -4.90 -15.86 -7.04
N LEU A 89 -3.66 -16.32 -7.07
CA LEU A 89 -3.17 -17.40 -6.20
C LEU A 89 -2.97 -16.95 -4.75
N PHE A 90 -2.85 -15.63 -4.54
CA PHE A 90 -2.57 -15.03 -3.24
C PHE A 90 -3.41 -13.78 -3.03
N ASN A 91 -3.77 -13.51 -1.78
CA ASN A 91 -4.26 -12.19 -1.38
C ASN A 91 -3.06 -11.24 -1.26
N TYR A 92 -2.64 -10.66 -2.39
CA TYR A 92 -1.46 -9.82 -2.48
C TYR A 92 -1.51 -8.58 -1.58
N ALA A 93 -2.70 -8.02 -1.34
CA ALA A 93 -2.88 -6.86 -0.49
C ALA A 93 -2.49 -7.10 0.95
N LYS A 94 -2.74 -8.31 1.46
CA LYS A 94 -2.38 -8.72 2.82
C LYS A 94 -0.89 -8.61 3.11
N PHE A 95 -0.04 -8.68 2.07
CA PHE A 95 1.42 -8.63 2.22
C PHE A 95 1.99 -7.22 2.29
N LEU A 96 1.18 -6.18 2.07
CA LEU A 96 1.64 -4.80 2.08
C LEU A 96 2.22 -4.42 3.46
N LYS A 97 3.45 -3.90 3.45
CA LYS A 97 4.17 -3.40 4.64
C LYS A 97 4.58 -1.94 4.50
N VAL A 98 4.85 -1.46 3.29
CA VAL A 98 5.25 -0.09 3.01
C VAL A 98 4.20 0.56 2.12
N LEU A 99 3.67 1.69 2.58
CA LEU A 99 2.73 2.49 1.83
C LEU A 99 3.22 3.93 1.72
N ASP A 100 3.64 4.30 0.52
CA ASP A 100 3.99 5.66 0.15
C ASP A 100 2.89 6.20 -0.78
N LEU A 101 2.19 7.24 -0.33
CA LEU A 101 1.04 7.78 -1.06
C LEU A 101 1.43 8.40 -2.39
N PHE A 102 2.60 9.05 -2.47
CA PHE A 102 3.09 9.66 -3.70
C PHE A 102 3.47 8.60 -4.73
N ARG A 103 4.13 7.51 -4.29
CA ARG A 103 4.44 6.37 -5.18
C ARG A 103 3.18 5.63 -5.62
N LEU A 104 2.23 5.40 -4.71
CA LEU A 104 0.94 4.80 -5.04
C LEU A 104 0.24 5.62 -6.14
N GLU A 105 0.11 6.92 -5.93
CA GLU A 105 -0.51 7.85 -6.86
C GLU A 105 0.15 7.81 -8.24
N ASN A 106 1.48 7.92 -8.29
CA ASN A 106 2.25 7.87 -9.53
C ASN A 106 2.10 6.52 -10.26
N LYS A 107 2.07 5.40 -9.52
CA LYS A 107 1.90 4.06 -10.10
C LYS A 107 0.49 3.85 -10.63
N VAL A 108 -0.54 4.32 -9.92
CA VAL A 108 -1.93 4.28 -10.40
C VAL A 108 -2.10 5.14 -11.64
N LYS A 109 -1.54 6.35 -11.67
CA LYS A 109 -1.55 7.22 -12.86
C LYS A 109 -0.96 6.50 -14.08
N LYS A 110 0.26 5.95 -13.94
CA LYS A 110 0.91 5.17 -15.02
C LYS A 110 0.10 3.94 -15.44
N TRP A 111 -0.66 3.34 -14.53
CA TRP A 111 -1.52 2.20 -14.84
C TRP A 111 -2.76 2.60 -15.63
N ILE A 112 -3.43 3.68 -15.20
CA ILE A 112 -4.54 4.28 -15.95
C ILE A 112 -4.09 4.66 -17.35
N ASP A 113 -2.93 5.32 -17.46
CA ASP A 113 -2.32 5.70 -18.73
C ASP A 113 -1.98 4.50 -19.63
N LEU A 114 -1.98 3.25 -19.14
CA LEU A 114 -1.71 2.04 -19.92
C LEU A 114 -2.98 1.25 -20.24
N GLU A 115 -3.84 1.02 -19.24
CA GLU A 115 -5.06 0.22 -19.38
C GLU A 115 -6.20 1.01 -20.03
N LEU A 116 -6.24 2.33 -19.83
CA LEU A 116 -7.38 3.17 -20.23
C LEU A 116 -7.10 4.04 -21.46
N ILE A 117 -5.98 3.82 -22.18
CA ILE A 117 -5.62 4.57 -23.41
C ILE A 117 -6.76 4.57 -24.44
N ASN A 118 -7.52 3.48 -24.51
CA ASN A 118 -8.62 3.32 -25.48
C ASN A 118 -10.01 3.63 -24.88
N SER A 119 -10.14 3.83 -23.58
CA SER A 119 -11.40 4.24 -22.99
C SER A 119 -11.45 5.77 -23.01
N LYS A 120 -12.45 6.36 -23.68
CA LYS A 120 -12.67 7.82 -23.77
C LYS A 120 -12.97 8.49 -22.40
N LEU A 121 -12.66 7.84 -21.29
CA LEU A 121 -13.06 8.16 -19.93
C LEU A 121 -11.83 8.46 -19.04
N TYR A 122 -10.83 9.15 -19.59
CA TYR A 122 -9.80 9.77 -18.77
C TYR A 122 -10.46 10.89 -17.95
N CYS A 123 -10.71 10.62 -16.69
CA CYS A 123 -11.19 11.62 -15.75
C CYS A 123 -10.36 11.52 -14.47
N ASN A 124 -9.95 12.66 -13.91
CA ASN A 124 -9.30 12.71 -12.59
C ASN A 124 -10.14 11.97 -11.53
N SER A 125 -11.46 11.92 -11.70
CA SER A 125 -12.40 11.14 -10.87
C SER A 125 -12.08 9.64 -10.85
N SER A 126 -11.66 9.06 -11.98
CA SER A 126 -11.28 7.65 -12.09
C SER A 126 -10.03 7.34 -11.25
N MET A 127 -9.03 8.23 -11.28
CA MET A 127 -7.81 8.07 -10.49
C MET A 127 -8.08 8.09 -8.99
N HIS A 128 -8.87 9.07 -8.52
CA HIS A 128 -9.28 9.15 -7.13
C HIS A 128 -10.01 7.88 -6.71
N TYR A 129 -10.99 7.43 -7.50
CA TYR A 129 -11.75 6.23 -7.21
C TYR A 129 -10.84 5.01 -7.05
N ILE A 130 -9.89 4.79 -7.98
CA ILE A 130 -8.95 3.66 -7.92
C ILE A 130 -8.06 3.73 -6.68
N ILE A 131 -7.51 4.90 -6.36
CA ILE A 131 -6.66 5.04 -5.17
C ILE A 131 -7.47 4.76 -3.90
N ASN A 132 -8.69 5.29 -3.80
CA ASN A 132 -9.56 5.06 -2.65
C ASN A 132 -9.91 3.56 -2.50
N LEU A 133 -10.21 2.90 -3.62
CA LEU A 133 -10.52 1.48 -3.66
C LEU A 133 -9.35 0.62 -3.22
N LEU A 134 -8.14 0.90 -3.74
CA LEU A 134 -6.92 0.21 -3.32
C LEU A 134 -6.64 0.41 -1.84
N PHE A 135 -6.78 1.64 -1.35
CA PHE A 135 -6.54 1.97 0.05
C PHE A 135 -7.50 1.22 0.97
N LYS A 136 -8.81 1.25 0.67
CA LYS A 136 -9.83 0.46 1.38
C LYS A 136 -9.48 -1.03 1.38
N LEU A 137 -9.10 -1.57 0.22
CA LEU A 137 -8.72 -2.97 0.07
C LEU A 137 -7.50 -3.33 0.92
N PHE A 138 -6.48 -2.47 1.02
CA PHE A 138 -5.32 -2.72 1.89
C PHE A 138 -5.72 -2.80 3.36
N ILE A 139 -6.60 -1.90 3.81
CA ILE A 139 -7.12 -1.90 5.18
C ILE A 139 -7.87 -3.22 5.45
N GLU A 140 -8.77 -3.60 4.56
CA GLU A 140 -9.66 -4.74 4.75
C GLU A 140 -8.97 -6.10 4.51
N SER A 141 -7.82 -6.12 3.84
CA SER A 141 -7.08 -7.36 3.52
C SER A 141 -6.46 -8.09 4.73
N GLY A 142 -6.43 -7.45 5.90
CA GLY A 142 -5.69 -7.94 7.08
C GLY A 142 -4.18 -7.65 7.01
N ALA A 143 -3.76 -6.69 6.19
CA ALA A 143 -2.39 -6.19 6.16
C ALA A 143 -2.04 -5.47 7.48
N THR A 144 -0.74 -5.38 7.75
CA THR A 144 -0.17 -4.70 8.94
C THR A 144 0.99 -3.84 8.47
N LEU A 145 0.77 -2.53 8.35
CA LEU A 145 1.79 -1.61 7.85
C LEU A 145 2.94 -1.44 8.83
N TYR A 146 4.12 -1.32 8.26
CA TYR A 146 5.39 -1.06 8.95
C TYR A 146 5.89 0.36 8.68
N THR A 147 5.75 0.82 7.43
CA THR A 147 6.12 2.17 7.00
C THR A 147 4.94 2.85 6.29
N LEU A 148 4.67 4.10 6.66
CA LEU A 148 3.69 4.97 6.02
C LEU A 148 4.35 6.30 5.67
N ASP A 149 4.33 6.67 4.39
CA ASP A 149 4.78 7.98 3.91
C ASP A 149 3.58 8.78 3.39
N LEU A 150 3.30 9.88 4.09
CA LEU A 150 2.20 10.79 3.85
C LEU A 150 2.69 12.03 3.10
N HIS A 151 3.11 11.82 1.86
CA HIS A 151 3.36 12.89 0.90
C HIS A 151 2.11 13.08 0.02
N PHE A 152 1.31 14.11 0.32
CA PHE A 152 0.03 14.36 -0.35
C PHE A 152 0.20 15.29 -1.54
N SER A 153 -0.08 14.80 -2.75
CA SER A 153 -0.26 15.69 -3.89
C SER A 153 -1.56 16.51 -3.73
N GLU A 154 -1.65 17.64 -4.43
CA GLU A 154 -2.90 18.42 -4.52
C GLU A 154 -4.09 17.67 -5.12
N PHE A 155 -3.85 16.51 -5.72
CA PHE A 155 -4.85 15.70 -6.42
C PHE A 155 -5.27 14.45 -5.65
N LEU A 156 -4.81 14.24 -4.41
CA LEU A 156 -5.19 13.06 -3.63
C LEU A 156 -6.25 13.39 -2.57
N LYS A 157 -7.49 12.97 -2.80
CA LYS A 157 -8.59 13.09 -1.83
C LYS A 157 -9.12 11.73 -1.38
N PHE A 158 -9.21 11.52 -0.07
CA PHE A 158 -9.79 10.32 0.51
C PHE A 158 -11.30 10.48 0.78
N SER A 159 -12.06 9.42 0.53
CA SER A 159 -13.48 9.33 0.83
C SER A 159 -13.69 9.09 2.34
N PRO A 160 -14.83 9.52 2.91
CA PRO A 160 -15.18 9.25 4.30
C PRO A 160 -15.17 7.76 4.66
N GLU A 161 -15.50 6.89 3.70
CA GLU A 161 -15.54 5.43 3.87
C GLU A 161 -14.19 4.84 4.28
N ILE A 162 -13.07 5.38 3.77
CA ILE A 162 -11.73 4.93 4.17
C ILE A 162 -11.49 5.17 5.65
N PHE A 163 -11.89 6.34 6.16
CA PHE A 163 -11.70 6.67 7.57
C PHE A 163 -12.58 5.81 8.47
N TYR A 164 -13.76 5.40 7.98
CA TYR A 164 -14.59 4.41 8.65
C TYR A 164 -13.89 3.04 8.72
N SER A 165 -13.43 2.51 7.58
CA SER A 165 -12.69 1.23 7.55
C SER A 165 -11.42 1.25 8.41
N LEU A 166 -10.69 2.37 8.43
CA LEU A 166 -9.52 2.56 9.30
C LEU A 166 -9.88 2.62 10.79
N GLY A 167 -11.02 3.21 11.14
CA GLY A 167 -11.50 3.28 12.52
C GLY A 167 -11.83 1.90 13.08
N GLU A 168 -12.46 1.06 12.26
CA GLU A 168 -12.81 -0.33 12.61
C GLU A 168 -11.57 -1.24 12.63
N ASN A 169 -10.64 -1.06 11.69
CA ASN A 169 -9.46 -1.91 11.56
C ASN A 169 -8.25 -1.41 12.38
N LYS A 170 -8.22 -1.79 13.66
CA LYS A 170 -7.11 -1.47 14.57
C LYS A 170 -5.79 -2.19 14.20
N GLN A 171 -5.86 -3.28 13.45
CA GLN A 171 -4.68 -4.08 13.10
C GLN A 171 -3.80 -3.38 12.07
N PHE A 172 -4.39 -2.62 11.14
CA PHE A 172 -3.69 -2.07 9.98
C PHE A 172 -2.46 -1.23 10.35
N PHE A 173 -2.52 -0.46 11.44
CA PHE A 173 -1.40 0.35 11.95
C PHE A 173 -0.71 -0.22 13.21
N SER A 174 -1.09 -1.42 13.66
CA SER A 174 -0.60 -2.00 14.91
C SER A 174 0.91 -2.26 14.95
N GLN A 175 1.54 -2.43 13.79
CA GLN A 175 2.98 -2.66 13.62
C GLN A 175 3.70 -1.46 12.98
N LEU A 176 3.04 -0.30 12.90
CA LEU A 176 3.60 0.87 12.25
C LEU A 176 4.78 1.40 13.08
N GLN A 177 5.95 1.49 12.44
CA GLN A 177 7.19 1.93 13.08
C GLN A 177 7.75 3.21 12.44
N ASN A 178 7.55 3.39 11.14
CA ASN A 178 8.05 4.55 10.42
C ASN A 178 6.89 5.36 9.86
N LEU A 179 6.83 6.64 10.26
CA LEU A 179 5.89 7.61 9.72
C LEU A 179 6.69 8.78 9.13
N SER A 180 6.49 9.04 7.85
CA SER A 180 7.06 10.23 7.19
C SER A 180 5.93 11.17 6.80
N LEU A 181 6.09 12.46 7.09
CA LEU A 181 5.18 13.52 6.70
C LEU A 181 5.91 14.45 5.73
N GLY A 182 5.43 14.50 4.49
CA GLY A 182 6.00 15.31 3.42
C GLY A 182 5.19 16.58 3.15
N ILE A 183 5.39 17.16 1.96
CA ILE A 183 4.62 18.32 1.50
C ILE A 183 3.14 17.92 1.45
N ILE A 184 2.31 18.69 2.16
CA ILE A 184 0.86 18.52 2.16
C ILE A 184 0.25 19.75 1.51
N SER A 185 -0.51 19.54 0.44
CA SER A 185 -1.31 20.59 -0.16
C SER A 185 -2.36 21.11 0.83
N ARG A 186 -2.63 22.43 0.83
CA ARG A 186 -3.66 23.05 1.69
C ARG A 186 -5.04 22.40 1.51
N PHE A 187 -5.31 21.83 0.32
CA PHE A 187 -6.57 21.16 0.01
C PHE A 187 -6.77 19.84 0.76
N ASN A 188 -5.72 19.25 1.33
CA ASN A 188 -5.77 17.92 1.92
C ASN A 188 -5.63 17.91 3.44
N ILE A 189 -5.56 19.08 4.08
CA ILE A 189 -5.34 19.23 5.52
C ILE A 189 -6.36 18.42 6.32
N GLU A 190 -7.63 18.41 5.91
CA GLU A 190 -8.69 17.67 6.61
C GLU A 190 -8.49 16.15 6.51
N SER A 191 -8.13 15.64 5.32
CA SER A 191 -7.85 14.21 5.12
C SER A 191 -6.63 13.77 5.93
N VAL A 192 -5.56 14.58 5.92
CA VAL A 192 -4.35 14.31 6.71
C VAL A 192 -4.67 14.36 8.20
N ALA A 193 -5.36 15.39 8.67
CA ALA A 193 -5.72 15.53 10.08
C ALA A 193 -6.59 14.37 10.55
N THR A 194 -7.53 13.91 9.73
CA THR A 194 -8.36 12.75 10.04
C THR A 194 -7.53 11.46 10.09
N LEU A 195 -6.64 11.24 9.13
CA LEU A 195 -5.75 10.09 9.12
C LEU A 195 -4.81 10.07 10.34
N LEU A 196 -4.21 11.22 10.68
CA LEU A 196 -3.37 11.39 11.87
C LEU A 196 -4.15 11.14 13.18
N ARG A 197 -5.42 11.57 13.26
CA ARG A 197 -6.27 11.27 14.42
C ARG A 197 -6.55 9.77 14.56
N VAL A 198 -6.75 9.06 13.45
CA VAL A 198 -6.95 7.60 13.49
C VAL A 198 -5.65 6.89 13.85
N LEU A 199 -4.52 7.31 13.28
CA LEU A 199 -3.19 6.80 13.66
C LEU A 199 -2.96 6.94 15.15
N ALA A 200 -3.12 8.14 15.71
CA ALA A 200 -2.91 8.41 17.14
C ALA A 200 -3.75 7.52 18.07
N LYS A 201 -4.89 7.00 17.61
CA LYS A 201 -5.72 6.06 18.38
C LYS A 201 -5.26 4.60 18.28
N ASN A 202 -4.64 4.22 17.17
CA ASN A 202 -4.39 2.82 16.80
C ASN A 202 -2.91 2.43 16.82
N THR A 203 -1.99 3.40 16.83
CA THR A 203 -0.54 3.15 16.88
C THR A 203 -0.04 3.11 18.31
N THR A 204 0.78 2.11 18.65
CA THR A 204 1.35 1.95 19.99
C THR A 204 2.88 2.10 20.04
N ARG A 205 3.55 2.20 18.88
CA ARG A 205 5.01 2.01 18.76
C ARG A 205 5.68 2.77 17.60
N ILE A 206 5.25 3.99 17.29
CA ILE A 206 5.96 4.77 16.25
C ILE A 206 7.38 5.04 16.76
N MET A 207 8.39 4.58 16.02
CA MET A 207 9.81 4.68 16.41
C MET A 207 10.54 5.77 15.65
N ASN A 208 10.17 6.03 14.40
CA ASN A 208 10.79 7.05 13.56
C ASN A 208 9.75 7.97 12.96
N LEU A 209 9.91 9.28 13.23
CA LEU A 209 9.08 10.35 12.69
C LEU A 209 9.96 11.30 11.88
N ASN A 210 9.83 11.25 10.56
CA ASN A 210 10.59 12.10 9.65
C ASN A 210 9.73 13.25 9.13
N TYR A 211 10.24 14.47 9.26
CA TYR A 211 9.56 15.69 8.82
C TYR A 211 10.32 16.34 7.67
N PHE A 212 9.69 16.47 6.51
CA PHE A 212 10.22 17.23 5.38
C PHE A 212 9.37 18.50 5.16
N ILE A 213 9.85 19.62 5.73
CA ILE A 213 9.37 21.01 5.63
C ILE A 213 7.92 21.25 6.08
N LEU A 214 7.79 21.87 7.26
CA LEU A 214 6.56 21.98 8.03
C LEU A 214 6.25 23.40 8.55
N TYR A 215 6.57 24.45 7.79
CA TYR A 215 6.46 25.79 8.36
C TYR A 215 5.02 26.29 8.63
N PHE A 216 3.99 25.69 8.02
CA PHE A 216 2.60 26.16 8.19
C PHE A 216 1.62 25.14 8.80
N ILE A 217 1.85 23.83 8.64
CA ILE A 217 0.84 22.81 9.02
C ILE A 217 1.00 22.35 10.47
N LEU A 218 2.24 22.21 10.97
CA LEU A 218 2.47 21.89 12.39
C LEU A 218 1.94 23.03 13.28
N LEU A 219 2.18 24.29 12.91
CA LEU A 219 1.70 25.44 13.67
C LEU A 219 0.17 25.46 13.74
N TYR A 220 -0.53 25.20 12.63
CA TYR A 220 -1.98 25.23 12.57
C TYR A 220 -2.65 24.02 13.24
N ALA A 221 -2.03 22.84 13.16
CA ALA A 221 -2.51 21.64 13.85
C ALA A 221 -2.27 21.72 15.37
N LEU A 222 -1.13 22.27 15.81
CA LEU A 222 -0.80 22.50 17.23
C LEU A 222 -1.66 23.60 17.86
N LEU A 223 -1.99 24.67 17.12
CA LEU A 223 -2.80 25.79 17.62
C LEU A 223 -4.29 25.45 17.75
N ASN A 224 -4.84 24.58 16.90
CA ASN A 224 -6.30 24.37 16.83
C ASN A 224 -6.82 23.08 17.45
N HIS A 225 -5.98 22.07 17.68
CA HIS A 225 -6.40 20.86 18.40
C HIS A 225 -5.24 20.33 19.24
N LYS A 226 -5.48 20.08 20.53
CA LYS A 226 -4.56 19.41 21.47
C LYS A 226 -4.12 18.03 20.94
N ILE A 227 -3.18 18.00 20.00
CA ILE A 227 -2.39 16.82 19.68
C ILE A 227 -1.18 16.92 20.60
N ASN A 228 -1.23 16.19 21.71
CA ASN A 228 -0.08 16.11 22.60
C ASN A 228 0.97 15.22 21.93
N LEU A 229 2.01 15.83 21.38
CA LEU A 229 3.14 15.13 20.76
C LEU A 229 3.96 14.33 21.78
N GLU A 230 3.70 14.50 23.08
CA GLU A 230 4.36 13.75 24.16
C GLU A 230 4.02 12.24 24.16
N ASN A 231 2.98 11.81 23.43
CA ASN A 231 2.69 10.38 23.22
C ASN A 231 3.33 9.80 21.93
N LEU A 232 4.13 10.61 21.22
CA LEU A 232 4.77 10.28 19.95
C LEU A 232 6.32 10.39 20.01
N VAL A 233 6.87 10.50 21.21
CA VAL A 233 8.32 10.47 21.53
C VAL A 233 8.53 9.38 22.58
#